data_AF-A0AA39N0D5-F1
#
_entry.id   AF-A0AA39N0D5-F1
#
_cell.length_a   1.000
_cell.length_b   1.000
_cell.length_c   1.000
_cell.angle_alpha   90.00
_cell.angle_beta   90.00
_cell.angle_gamma   90.00
#
_symmetry.space_group_name_H-M   'P 1'
#
loop_
_entity.id
_entity.type
_entity.pdbx_description
1 polymer ?
#
loop_
_entity_poly.entity_id
_entity_poly.type
_entity_poly.pdbx_seq_one_letter_code
_entity_poly.pdbx_strand_id
1 'polypeptide(L)'
;MYSQDIILPEVTISAFTETGQEESSIAVPLQRAYTGRKPVITSRLADTPCAILGIQGLLDLFNTTLGTSHSLDTPFLSPLLEDCIANSYDFGTAYSRLRRIWYTRDWSTIRAEVCRWEEEDQEMRRKALVGNQIVNPNLAPRRVWDLWSNRVVPLWSTGIPITTVTAERWNSMLRPISHAWMDEKDRADVSTPINGYEWPVLIPKDANLNLIRIEMLNLGAEYAWLDVLCLRQKGGPREDVRVEEWKLDVPTIGRVYRMSSVACYLSGLGLPLTLKEGDLDSDRSWFRRAWTLQELGWPRLRVIAGDTPQGPMHARHKDGKHETELLTRFHELLRFLDHGTLRHEVFVALEGMQKRVSTNPVDKVAGLAFRLFSDVIPAYYETQSLEKAWTALLNSMKAGSRGVLFLWCPEPGNAGAKWRPSWDQIVTIFPFSLSYLSSAYLIISYLRRSSLIYRIPDRGRVIAYVIDTTLTNDYRTFTTARDIRSPSTTSITSDERFPCGNHGH
;
A
#
# COMPACT_ATOMS: atom_id res chain seq x y z
N MET A 1 -21.01 -0.83 -13.08
CA MET A 1 -22.08 -0.42 -12.14
C MET A 1 -23.21 -1.43 -12.29
N TYR A 2 -23.42 -2.32 -11.32
CA TYR A 2 -24.49 -3.33 -11.45
C TYR A 2 -25.86 -2.67 -11.31
N SER A 3 -26.76 -2.97 -12.24
CA SER A 3 -28.12 -2.42 -12.30
C SER A 3 -29.07 -3.52 -12.77
N GLN A 4 -30.21 -3.63 -12.08
CA GLN A 4 -31.24 -4.66 -12.27
C GLN A 4 -30.81 -6.09 -11.89
N ASP A 5 -31.81 -6.92 -11.59
CA ASP A 5 -31.72 -8.08 -10.70
C ASP A 5 -31.20 -9.36 -11.38
N ILE A 6 -30.00 -9.30 -11.95
CA ILE A 6 -29.32 -10.47 -12.53
C ILE A 6 -28.89 -11.41 -11.39
N ILE A 7 -29.69 -12.46 -11.18
CA ILE A 7 -29.33 -13.59 -10.30
C ILE A 7 -28.27 -14.43 -11.03
N LEU A 8 -27.01 -14.18 -10.71
CA LEU A 8 -25.88 -14.99 -11.19
C LEU A 8 -25.95 -16.42 -10.61
N PRO A 9 -25.43 -17.42 -11.36
CA PRO A 9 -25.32 -18.78 -10.86
C PRO A 9 -24.44 -18.85 -9.60
N GLU A 10 -24.71 -19.84 -8.77
CA GLU A 10 -23.86 -20.16 -7.63
C GLU A 10 -22.70 -21.03 -8.09
N VAL A 11 -21.47 -20.62 -7.77
CA VAL A 11 -20.25 -21.33 -8.15
C VAL A 11 -19.51 -21.75 -6.88
N THR A 12 -18.98 -22.97 -6.89
CA THR A 12 -18.02 -23.46 -5.91
C THR A 12 -16.67 -23.69 -6.59
N ILE A 13 -15.60 -23.15 -6.01
CA ILE A 13 -14.22 -23.60 -6.27
C ILE A 13 -13.64 -24.15 -4.97
N SER A 14 -12.76 -25.15 -5.06
CA SER A 14 -12.28 -25.88 -3.88
C SER A 14 -10.84 -26.36 -4.02
N ALA A 15 -10.21 -26.71 -2.90
CA ALA A 15 -8.88 -27.30 -2.89
C ALA A 15 -8.78 -28.52 -3.80
N PHE A 16 -9.77 -29.42 -3.79
CA PHE A 16 -9.74 -30.59 -4.66
C PHE A 16 -9.83 -30.21 -6.15
N THR A 17 -10.69 -29.25 -6.49
CA THR A 17 -10.88 -28.82 -7.90
C THR A 17 -9.76 -27.91 -8.43
N GLU A 18 -9.02 -27.22 -7.57
CA GLU A 18 -7.96 -26.26 -7.92
C GLU A 18 -6.53 -26.77 -7.65
N THR A 19 -6.35 -27.83 -6.84
CA THR A 19 -5.03 -28.41 -6.50
C THR A 19 -4.99 -29.95 -6.44
N GLY A 20 -6.14 -30.63 -6.42
CA GLY A 20 -6.24 -32.08 -6.24
C GLY A 20 -6.15 -32.57 -4.78
N GLN A 21 -5.99 -31.65 -3.81
CA GLN A 21 -5.92 -31.99 -2.39
C GLN A 21 -7.31 -31.98 -1.76
N GLU A 22 -7.65 -33.00 -0.96
CA GLU A 22 -8.94 -33.01 -0.23
C GLU A 22 -9.05 -31.81 0.71
N GLU A 23 -10.24 -31.20 0.78
CA GLU A 23 -10.56 -30.07 1.66
C GLU A 23 -10.38 -30.43 3.15
N SER A 24 -10.50 -31.73 3.49
CA SER A 24 -10.22 -32.30 4.81
C SER A 24 -8.77 -32.04 5.27
N SER A 25 -7.81 -32.11 4.33
CA SER A 25 -6.37 -32.05 4.58
C SER A 25 -5.84 -30.61 4.73
N ILE A 26 -6.55 -29.63 4.17
CA ILE A 26 -6.15 -28.21 4.25
C ILE A 26 -6.40 -27.68 5.66
N ALA A 27 -5.34 -27.30 6.37
CA ALA A 27 -5.43 -26.85 7.77
C ALA A 27 -6.20 -25.54 7.93
N VAL A 28 -6.07 -24.60 6.99
CA VAL A 28 -6.74 -23.29 6.99
C VAL A 28 -8.16 -23.42 6.46
N PRO A 29 -9.23 -23.23 7.26
CA PRO A 29 -10.60 -23.49 6.80
C PRO A 29 -11.01 -22.61 5.61
N LEU A 30 -10.54 -21.36 5.58
CA LEU A 30 -10.85 -20.41 4.51
C LEU A 30 -10.15 -20.73 3.17
N GLN A 31 -9.17 -21.65 3.13
CA GLN A 31 -8.53 -22.11 1.90
C GLN A 31 -9.23 -23.33 1.28
N ARG A 32 -10.19 -23.95 1.98
CA ARG A 32 -10.82 -25.22 1.59
C ARG A 32 -11.72 -25.10 0.38
N ALA A 33 -12.70 -24.20 0.44
CA ALA A 33 -13.62 -23.94 -0.65
C ALA A 33 -14.19 -22.53 -0.53
N TYR A 34 -14.51 -21.94 -1.68
CA TYR A 34 -15.32 -20.74 -1.80
C TYR A 34 -16.60 -21.10 -2.54
N THR A 35 -17.76 -20.77 -1.97
CA THR A 35 -19.07 -20.93 -2.59
C THR A 35 -19.81 -19.60 -2.59
N GLY A 36 -20.34 -19.19 -3.74
CA GLY A 36 -21.17 -17.99 -3.82
C GLY A 36 -21.56 -17.59 -5.24
N ARG A 37 -22.38 -16.54 -5.35
CA ARG A 37 -22.89 -16.00 -6.62
C ARG A 37 -22.02 -14.88 -7.19
N LYS A 38 -20.71 -14.92 -6.92
CA LYS A 38 -19.74 -14.13 -7.69
C LYS A 38 -19.32 -14.97 -8.89
N PRO A 39 -19.20 -14.39 -10.09
CA PRO A 39 -18.89 -15.14 -11.29
C PRO A 39 -17.38 -15.41 -11.35
N VAL A 40 -16.95 -16.32 -10.48
CA VAL A 40 -15.59 -16.84 -10.35
C VAL A 40 -15.45 -18.05 -11.27
N ILE A 41 -14.35 -18.15 -12.02
CA ILE A 41 -14.04 -19.30 -12.87
C ILE A 41 -12.95 -20.18 -12.25
N THR A 42 -12.92 -21.47 -12.56
CA THR A 42 -11.83 -22.33 -12.06
C THR A 42 -10.49 -21.97 -12.73
N SER A 43 -9.36 -22.27 -12.09
CA SER A 43 -8.03 -22.13 -12.73
C SER A 43 -7.98 -22.89 -14.05
N ARG A 44 -8.42 -24.15 -14.08
CA ARG A 44 -8.51 -24.95 -15.32
C ARG A 44 -9.30 -24.28 -16.45
N LEU A 45 -10.40 -23.58 -16.13
CA LEU A 45 -11.16 -22.83 -17.13
C LEU A 45 -10.42 -21.55 -17.56
N ALA A 46 -9.84 -20.80 -16.61
CA ALA A 46 -9.02 -19.63 -16.89
C ALA A 46 -7.82 -19.95 -17.80
N ASP A 47 -7.17 -21.08 -17.56
CA ASP A 47 -5.99 -21.58 -18.28
C ASP A 47 -6.31 -22.18 -19.67
N THR A 48 -7.59 -22.22 -20.07
CA THR A 48 -7.99 -22.70 -21.40
C THR A 48 -7.73 -21.63 -22.48
N PRO A 49 -6.92 -21.90 -23.53
CA PRO A 49 -6.67 -20.95 -24.61
C PRO A 49 -7.93 -20.56 -25.39
N CYS A 50 -8.11 -19.27 -25.69
CA CYS A 50 -9.24 -18.76 -26.48
C CYS A 50 -9.35 -19.44 -27.86
N ALA A 51 -8.22 -19.78 -28.46
CA ALA A 51 -8.15 -20.48 -29.75
C ALA A 51 -8.74 -21.91 -29.72
N ILE A 52 -8.79 -22.58 -28.57
CA ILE A 52 -9.41 -23.91 -28.42
C ILE A 52 -10.94 -23.78 -28.26
N LEU A 53 -11.41 -22.69 -27.66
CA LEU A 53 -12.82 -22.40 -27.45
C LEU A 53 -13.51 -21.88 -28.72
N GLY A 54 -12.78 -21.11 -29.53
CA GLY A 54 -13.32 -20.41 -30.70
C GLY A 54 -14.35 -19.32 -30.31
N ILE A 55 -14.81 -18.56 -31.30
CA ILE A 55 -15.70 -17.40 -31.09
C ILE A 55 -16.98 -17.81 -30.36
N GLN A 56 -17.62 -18.91 -30.78
CA GLN A 56 -18.84 -19.41 -30.16
C GLN A 56 -18.61 -19.92 -28.73
N GLY A 57 -17.59 -20.74 -28.48
CA GLY A 57 -17.30 -21.26 -27.14
C GLY A 57 -16.93 -20.16 -26.14
N LEU A 58 -16.27 -19.09 -26.60
CA LEU A 58 -16.06 -17.88 -25.80
C LEU A 58 -17.40 -17.22 -25.44
N LEU A 59 -18.26 -16.96 -26.43
CA LEU A 59 -19.57 -16.35 -26.22
C LEU A 59 -20.43 -17.15 -25.23
N ASP A 60 -20.50 -18.48 -25.41
CA ASP A 60 -21.30 -19.37 -24.57
C ASP A 60 -20.80 -19.38 -23.11
N LEU A 61 -19.48 -19.40 -22.92
CA LEU A 61 -18.86 -19.32 -21.59
C LEU A 61 -19.09 -17.96 -20.91
N PHE A 62 -18.95 -16.85 -21.64
CA PHE A 62 -19.25 -15.52 -21.11
C PHE A 62 -20.74 -15.40 -20.73
N ASN A 63 -21.65 -15.78 -21.64
CA ASN A 63 -23.10 -15.77 -21.42
C ASN A 63 -23.48 -16.58 -20.17
N THR A 64 -22.99 -17.83 -20.07
CA THR A 64 -23.23 -18.72 -18.93
C THR A 64 -22.67 -18.17 -17.62
N THR A 65 -21.43 -17.68 -17.64
CA THR A 65 -20.72 -17.21 -16.43
C THR A 65 -21.31 -15.89 -15.89
N LEU A 66 -21.81 -15.03 -16.79
CA LEU A 66 -22.26 -13.68 -16.45
C LEU A 66 -23.79 -13.51 -16.41
N GLY A 67 -24.56 -14.57 -16.64
CA GLY A 67 -26.03 -14.53 -16.65
C GLY A 67 -26.57 -13.64 -17.78
N THR A 68 -25.98 -13.76 -18.98
CA THR A 68 -26.31 -12.95 -20.16
C THR A 68 -26.62 -13.84 -21.37
N SER A 69 -27.18 -13.25 -22.42
CA SER A 69 -27.67 -13.97 -23.61
C SER A 69 -27.42 -13.17 -24.90
N HIS A 70 -26.21 -12.64 -25.06
CA HIS A 70 -25.81 -11.95 -26.30
C HIS A 70 -25.64 -12.98 -27.43
N SER A 71 -25.92 -12.61 -28.68
CA SER A 71 -25.63 -13.41 -29.87
C SER A 71 -24.47 -12.82 -30.68
N LEU A 72 -23.90 -13.57 -31.64
CA LEU A 72 -22.85 -13.05 -32.52
C LEU A 72 -23.34 -11.97 -33.50
N ASP A 73 -24.66 -11.83 -33.67
CA ASP A 73 -25.30 -10.72 -34.40
C ASP A 73 -25.17 -9.37 -33.66
N THR A 74 -24.77 -9.39 -32.39
CA THR A 74 -24.49 -8.19 -31.59
C THR A 74 -23.35 -7.40 -32.24
N PRO A 75 -23.58 -6.15 -32.72
CA PRO A 75 -22.56 -5.40 -33.43
C PRO A 75 -21.27 -5.24 -32.61
N PHE A 76 -20.13 -5.34 -33.28
CA PHE A 76 -18.78 -5.25 -32.70
C PHE A 76 -18.34 -6.38 -31.74
N LEU A 77 -19.24 -7.31 -31.37
CA LEU A 77 -18.93 -8.40 -30.42
C LEU A 77 -18.02 -9.48 -31.02
N SER A 78 -18.34 -10.03 -32.20
CA SER A 78 -17.49 -11.06 -32.84
C SER A 78 -16.04 -10.58 -33.03
N PRO A 79 -15.78 -9.37 -33.58
CA PRO A 79 -14.41 -8.84 -33.66
C PRO A 79 -13.69 -8.69 -32.31
N LEU A 80 -14.41 -8.50 -31.20
CA LEU A 80 -13.81 -8.39 -29.86
C LEU A 80 -13.41 -9.77 -29.29
N LEU A 81 -14.11 -10.83 -29.68
CA LEU A 81 -13.75 -12.21 -29.36
C LEU A 81 -12.64 -12.72 -30.30
N GLU A 82 -12.67 -12.33 -31.57
CA GLU A 82 -11.59 -12.53 -32.54
C GLU A 82 -10.28 -11.86 -32.08
N ASP A 83 -10.33 -10.62 -31.59
CA ASP A 83 -9.18 -9.93 -30.97
C ASP A 83 -8.54 -10.77 -29.85
N CYS A 84 -9.34 -11.43 -29.02
CA CYS A 84 -8.84 -12.28 -27.92
C CYS A 84 -8.12 -13.54 -28.44
N ILE A 85 -8.62 -14.14 -29.53
CA ILE A 85 -7.98 -15.29 -30.19
C ILE A 85 -6.69 -14.86 -30.90
N ALA A 86 -6.72 -13.75 -31.64
CA ALA A 86 -5.58 -13.22 -32.38
C ALA A 86 -4.40 -12.83 -31.46
N ASN A 87 -4.71 -12.27 -30.29
CA ASN A 87 -3.71 -11.98 -29.26
C ASN A 87 -3.25 -13.21 -28.45
N SER A 88 -3.69 -14.43 -28.82
CA SER A 88 -3.33 -15.70 -28.16
C SER A 88 -3.66 -15.73 -26.65
N TYR A 89 -4.73 -15.06 -26.24
CA TYR A 89 -5.13 -15.04 -24.83
C TYR A 89 -5.70 -16.39 -24.38
N ASP A 90 -5.59 -16.64 -23.08
CA ASP A 90 -6.40 -17.62 -22.37
C ASP A 90 -7.73 -17.01 -21.91
N PHE A 91 -8.67 -17.87 -21.52
CA PHE A 91 -10.01 -17.42 -21.14
C PHE A 91 -9.97 -16.55 -19.88
N GLY A 92 -9.03 -16.76 -18.94
CA GLY A 92 -8.86 -15.87 -17.79
C GLY A 92 -8.50 -14.44 -18.20
N THR A 93 -7.64 -14.28 -19.21
CA THR A 93 -7.16 -12.99 -19.73
C THR A 93 -8.24 -12.28 -20.55
N ALA A 94 -9.01 -13.03 -21.35
CA ALA A 94 -10.20 -12.49 -22.01
C ALA A 94 -11.27 -12.10 -20.97
N TYR A 95 -11.54 -12.97 -20.01
CA TYR A 95 -12.60 -12.82 -19.01
C TYR A 95 -12.37 -11.63 -18.09
N SER A 96 -11.16 -11.45 -17.55
CA SER A 96 -10.79 -10.30 -16.71
C SER A 96 -10.97 -8.96 -17.41
N ARG A 97 -10.59 -8.86 -18.70
CA ARG A 97 -10.76 -7.65 -19.52
C ARG A 97 -12.22 -7.38 -19.86
N LEU A 98 -12.95 -8.40 -20.33
CA LEU A 98 -14.28 -8.20 -20.90
C LEU A 98 -15.41 -8.20 -19.84
N ARG A 99 -15.27 -8.91 -18.71
CA ARG A 99 -16.32 -9.09 -17.68
C ARG A 99 -17.05 -7.82 -17.29
N ARG A 100 -16.33 -6.71 -17.11
CA ARG A 100 -16.88 -5.47 -16.55
C ARG A 100 -17.53 -4.55 -17.59
N ILE A 101 -17.16 -4.70 -18.86
CA ILE A 101 -17.78 -4.06 -20.03
C ILE A 101 -18.88 -4.92 -20.67
N TRP A 102 -18.97 -6.21 -20.34
CA TRP A 102 -19.95 -7.18 -20.85
C TRP A 102 -21.43 -6.81 -20.62
N TYR A 103 -21.68 -5.93 -19.64
CA TYR A 103 -23.00 -5.39 -19.30
C TYR A 103 -23.26 -4.01 -19.95
N THR A 104 -22.46 -3.60 -20.95
CA THR A 104 -22.70 -2.37 -21.71
C THR A 104 -24.02 -2.45 -22.50
N ARG A 105 -24.56 -1.28 -22.84
CA ARG A 105 -25.63 -1.13 -23.85
C ARG A 105 -25.11 -0.67 -25.21
N ASP A 106 -23.84 -0.31 -25.29
CA ASP A 106 -23.15 0.11 -26.51
C ASP A 106 -21.78 -0.57 -26.60
N TRP A 107 -21.60 -1.39 -27.64
CA TRP A 107 -20.36 -2.11 -27.93
C TRP A 107 -19.41 -1.33 -28.85
N SER A 108 -19.89 -0.24 -29.49
CA SER A 108 -19.11 0.55 -30.44
C SER A 108 -18.02 1.40 -29.76
N THR A 109 -18.32 1.91 -28.56
CA THR A 109 -17.41 2.77 -27.78
C THR A 109 -16.33 2.02 -26.99
N ILE A 110 -16.50 0.72 -26.72
CA ILE A 110 -15.60 -0.10 -25.88
C ILE A 110 -14.12 0.09 -26.25
N ARG A 111 -13.75 -0.10 -27.53
CA ARG A 111 -12.34 -0.06 -27.94
C ARG A 111 -11.72 1.32 -27.70
N ALA A 112 -12.48 2.39 -27.90
CA ALA A 112 -12.03 3.76 -27.60
C ALA A 112 -11.90 4.02 -26.10
N GLU A 113 -12.82 3.50 -25.27
CA GLU A 113 -12.71 3.61 -23.81
C GLU A 113 -11.49 2.86 -23.25
N VAL A 114 -11.25 1.64 -23.72
CA VAL A 114 -10.12 0.81 -23.26
C VAL A 114 -8.77 1.44 -23.62
N CYS A 115 -8.61 1.94 -24.85
CA CYS A 115 -7.42 2.69 -25.25
C CYS A 115 -7.23 3.96 -24.40
N ARG A 116 -8.30 4.73 -24.16
CA ARG A 116 -8.25 5.93 -23.31
C ARG A 116 -7.82 5.61 -21.87
N TRP A 117 -8.28 4.51 -21.27
CA TRP A 117 -7.86 4.12 -19.92
C TRP A 117 -6.38 3.73 -19.85
N GLU A 118 -5.85 3.08 -20.90
CA GLU A 118 -4.42 2.80 -21.02
C GLU A 118 -3.60 4.09 -21.15
N GLU A 119 -3.98 4.98 -22.07
CA GLU A 119 -3.33 6.29 -22.24
C GLU A 119 -3.34 7.12 -20.94
N GLU A 120 -4.47 7.15 -20.22
CA GLU A 120 -4.61 7.85 -18.94
C GLU A 120 -3.69 7.28 -17.84
N ASP A 121 -3.53 5.95 -17.73
CA ASP A 121 -2.61 5.33 -16.77
C ASP A 121 -1.14 5.52 -17.15
N GLN A 122 -0.80 5.36 -18.43
CA GLN A 122 0.56 5.61 -18.94
C GLN A 122 0.97 7.08 -18.70
N GLU A 123 0.10 8.04 -19.02
CA GLU A 123 0.35 9.47 -18.84
C GLU A 123 0.38 9.87 -17.35
N MET A 124 -0.45 9.25 -16.50
CA MET A 124 -0.41 9.45 -15.04
C MET A 124 0.93 8.98 -14.46
N ARG A 125 1.42 7.81 -14.87
CA ARG A 125 2.71 7.26 -14.42
C ARG A 125 3.89 8.08 -14.95
N ARG A 126 3.84 8.53 -16.21
CA ARG A 126 4.85 9.42 -16.81
C ARG A 126 4.94 10.78 -16.08
N LYS A 127 3.80 11.35 -15.68
CA LYS A 127 3.75 12.61 -14.89
C LYS A 127 4.15 12.42 -13.43
N ALA A 128 4.02 11.22 -12.87
CA ALA A 128 4.32 10.97 -11.47
C ALA A 128 5.82 10.99 -11.15
N LEU A 129 6.71 10.69 -12.11
CA LEU A 129 8.17 10.71 -11.94
C LEU A 129 8.79 11.92 -12.66
N VAL A 130 9.30 12.88 -11.90
CA VAL A 130 9.98 14.08 -12.43
C VAL A 130 11.45 14.05 -12.00
N GLY A 131 12.32 13.72 -12.94
CA GLY A 131 13.73 13.45 -12.65
C GLY A 131 13.88 12.31 -11.64
N ASN A 132 14.47 12.61 -10.49
CA ASN A 132 14.71 11.63 -9.42
C ASN A 132 13.71 11.76 -8.25
N GLN A 133 12.48 12.25 -8.51
CA GLN A 133 11.43 12.45 -7.50
C GLN A 133 10.06 12.00 -8.01
N ILE A 134 9.33 11.29 -7.16
CA ILE A 134 7.94 10.87 -7.40
C ILE A 134 7.03 11.96 -6.83
N VAL A 135 6.60 12.87 -7.70
CA VAL A 135 5.79 14.06 -7.36
C VAL A 135 4.30 13.75 -7.16
N ASN A 136 3.86 12.54 -7.55
CA ASN A 136 2.55 12.01 -7.17
C ASN A 136 2.70 10.59 -6.59
N PRO A 137 2.82 10.43 -5.26
CA PRO A 137 2.89 9.13 -4.61
C PRO A 137 1.53 8.44 -4.45
N ASN A 138 0.42 9.07 -4.89
CA ASN A 138 -0.93 8.51 -4.73
C ASN A 138 -1.37 7.63 -5.91
N LEU A 139 -0.43 7.02 -6.61
CA LEU A 139 -0.70 6.09 -7.70
C LEU A 139 -1.41 4.81 -7.22
N ALA A 140 -2.30 4.30 -8.05
CA ALA A 140 -2.82 2.94 -7.91
C ALA A 140 -1.81 1.92 -8.46
N PRO A 141 -1.80 0.67 -7.96
CA PRO A 141 -0.85 -0.35 -8.40
C PRO A 141 -0.98 -0.60 -9.91
N ARG A 142 0.15 -0.80 -10.61
CA ARG A 142 0.17 -1.01 -12.06
C ARG A 142 -0.62 -2.24 -12.49
N ARG A 143 -0.54 -3.31 -11.69
CA ARG A 143 -1.23 -4.58 -11.89
C ARG A 143 -1.92 -5.01 -10.60
N VAL A 144 -3.02 -5.74 -10.74
CA VAL A 144 -3.75 -6.41 -9.65
C VAL A 144 -4.05 -7.85 -10.04
N TRP A 145 -4.12 -8.75 -9.07
CA TRP A 145 -4.57 -10.12 -9.27
C TRP A 145 -6.10 -10.15 -9.19
N ASP A 146 -6.76 -10.26 -10.34
CA ASP A 146 -8.19 -10.48 -10.44
C ASP A 146 -8.50 -11.91 -9.99
N LEU A 147 -9.13 -12.04 -8.82
CA LEU A 147 -9.36 -13.33 -8.16
C LEU A 147 -10.48 -14.13 -8.84
N TRP A 148 -11.39 -13.46 -9.54
CA TRP A 148 -12.51 -14.11 -10.22
C TRP A 148 -12.03 -14.83 -11.49
N SER A 149 -11.10 -14.22 -12.23
CA SER A 149 -10.46 -14.77 -13.44
C SER A 149 -9.18 -15.59 -13.18
N ASN A 150 -8.58 -15.47 -11.99
CA ASN A 150 -7.24 -15.97 -11.67
C ASN A 150 -6.12 -15.43 -12.58
N ARG A 151 -6.13 -14.12 -12.87
CA ARG A 151 -5.09 -13.45 -13.67
C ARG A 151 -4.61 -12.14 -13.07
N VAL A 152 -3.32 -11.86 -13.23
CA VAL A 152 -2.71 -10.56 -12.99
C VAL A 152 -2.96 -9.69 -14.22
N VAL A 153 -3.71 -8.61 -14.04
CA VAL A 153 -4.06 -7.68 -15.12
C VAL A 153 -3.58 -6.26 -14.82
N PRO A 154 -3.26 -5.46 -15.85
CA PRO A 154 -3.10 -4.02 -15.68
C PRO A 154 -4.35 -3.42 -15.03
N LEU A 155 -4.19 -2.52 -14.06
CA LEU A 155 -5.35 -2.01 -13.34
C LEU A 155 -6.30 -1.22 -14.25
N TRP A 156 -5.77 -0.49 -15.24
CA TRP A 156 -6.58 0.25 -16.21
C TRP A 156 -7.54 -0.66 -17.00
N SER A 157 -7.13 -1.90 -17.33
CA SER A 157 -7.95 -2.82 -18.13
C SER A 157 -9.11 -3.45 -17.35
N THR A 158 -9.22 -3.17 -16.04
CA THR A 158 -10.39 -3.54 -15.23
C THR A 158 -11.58 -2.61 -15.44
N GLY A 159 -11.40 -1.43 -16.05
CA GLY A 159 -12.45 -0.40 -16.06
C GLY A 159 -12.84 0.05 -14.65
N ILE A 160 -11.86 0.14 -13.74
CA ILE A 160 -11.99 0.83 -12.45
C ILE A 160 -11.40 2.24 -12.63
N PRO A 161 -12.23 3.31 -12.67
CA PRO A 161 -11.69 4.66 -12.74
C PRO A 161 -11.08 5.01 -11.38
N ILE A 162 -9.75 5.03 -11.34
CA ILE A 162 -8.91 5.32 -10.16
C ILE A 162 -9.30 6.65 -9.48
N THR A 163 -9.87 7.58 -10.26
CA THR A 163 -10.30 8.91 -9.85
C THR A 163 -11.74 9.02 -9.31
N THR A 164 -12.61 8.03 -9.54
CA THR A 164 -14.06 8.14 -9.20
C THR A 164 -14.57 7.09 -8.21
N VAL A 165 -13.83 6.01 -7.99
CA VAL A 165 -14.18 5.04 -6.93
C VAL A 165 -13.82 5.63 -5.56
N THR A 166 -14.80 5.74 -4.66
CA THR A 166 -14.55 6.19 -3.28
C THR A 166 -13.53 5.27 -2.61
N ALA A 167 -12.64 5.83 -1.78
CA ALA A 167 -11.60 5.05 -1.11
C ALA A 167 -12.18 3.84 -0.35
N GLU A 168 -13.36 3.99 0.24
CA GLU A 168 -14.13 2.93 0.90
C GLU A 168 -14.49 1.77 -0.05
N ARG A 169 -15.04 2.06 -1.24
CA ARG A 169 -15.35 1.03 -2.24
C ARG A 169 -14.07 0.34 -2.72
N TRP A 170 -13.02 1.10 -3.02
CA TRP A 170 -11.73 0.54 -3.43
C TRP A 170 -11.15 -0.40 -2.36
N ASN A 171 -11.14 0.03 -1.09
CA ASN A 171 -10.66 -0.74 0.06
C ASN A 171 -11.54 -1.95 0.42
N SER A 172 -12.76 -2.04 -0.13
CA SER A 172 -13.63 -3.22 -0.03
C SER A 172 -13.44 -4.23 -1.18
N MET A 173 -12.89 -3.79 -2.32
CA MET A 173 -12.73 -4.63 -3.52
C MET A 173 -11.30 -5.15 -3.69
N LEU A 174 -10.30 -4.34 -3.34
CA LEU A 174 -8.88 -4.71 -3.34
C LEU A 174 -8.43 -5.13 -1.93
N ARG A 175 -7.87 -6.33 -1.83
CA ARG A 175 -7.25 -6.89 -0.62
C ARG A 175 -5.74 -7.04 -0.82
N PRO A 176 -4.91 -6.10 -0.33
CA PRO A 176 -3.47 -6.27 -0.32
C PRO A 176 -3.08 -7.43 0.61
N ILE A 177 -2.08 -8.21 0.20
CA ILE A 177 -1.53 -9.32 0.97
C ILE A 177 -0.16 -8.89 1.49
N SER A 178 0.07 -9.04 2.80
CA SER A 178 1.36 -8.85 3.45
C SER A 178 1.82 -10.18 4.03
N HIS A 179 3.12 -10.50 3.97
CA HIS A 179 3.59 -11.81 4.43
C HIS A 179 5.03 -11.81 4.95
N ALA A 180 5.30 -12.78 5.84
CA ALA A 180 6.65 -13.09 6.31
C ALA A 180 7.53 -13.67 5.20
N TRP A 181 8.84 -13.66 5.42
CA TRP A 181 9.82 -14.25 4.50
C TRP A 181 10.23 -15.63 4.99
N MET A 182 10.15 -16.65 4.15
CA MET A 182 10.79 -17.95 4.44
C MET A 182 12.31 -17.87 4.18
N ASP A 183 13.08 -18.87 4.60
CA ASP A 183 14.45 -19.02 4.10
C ASP A 183 14.46 -19.50 2.65
N GLU A 184 15.53 -19.18 1.91
CA GLU A 184 15.69 -19.47 0.47
C GLU A 184 15.50 -20.96 0.14
N LYS A 185 16.05 -21.84 0.99
CA LYS A 185 15.87 -23.31 0.94
C LYS A 185 14.41 -23.77 1.04
N ASP A 186 13.51 -22.95 1.59
CA ASP A 186 12.10 -23.28 1.86
C ASP A 186 11.15 -22.56 0.88
N ARG A 187 11.70 -21.87 -0.13
CA ARG A 187 10.95 -21.23 -1.22
C ARG A 187 11.07 -22.03 -2.53
N ALA A 188 10.19 -21.73 -3.48
CA ALA A 188 10.27 -22.17 -4.86
C ALA A 188 9.95 -21.00 -5.81
N ASP A 189 10.67 -20.93 -6.92
CA ASP A 189 10.36 -20.06 -8.05
C ASP A 189 9.29 -20.72 -8.92
N VAL A 190 8.04 -20.29 -8.77
CA VAL A 190 6.90 -20.88 -9.47
C VAL A 190 6.62 -20.12 -10.77
N SER A 191 6.76 -20.82 -11.90
CA SER A 191 6.27 -20.35 -13.20
C SER A 191 4.77 -20.65 -13.31
N THR A 192 3.95 -19.65 -13.65
CA THR A 192 2.48 -19.76 -13.55
C THR A 192 1.75 -18.98 -14.65
N PRO A 193 0.61 -19.47 -15.17
CA PRO A 193 -0.21 -18.69 -16.09
C PRO A 193 -0.87 -17.48 -15.41
N ILE A 194 -0.92 -17.44 -14.06
CA ILE A 194 -1.57 -16.36 -13.31
C ILE A 194 -0.93 -14.99 -13.61
N ASN A 195 0.39 -14.92 -13.84
CA ASN A 195 1.09 -13.72 -14.31
C ASN A 195 1.54 -13.81 -15.78
N GLY A 196 0.85 -14.62 -16.60
CA GLY A 196 1.20 -14.83 -18.01
C GLY A 196 2.59 -15.43 -18.25
N TYR A 197 3.15 -16.13 -17.25
CA TYR A 197 4.53 -16.61 -17.23
C TYR A 197 5.60 -15.51 -17.37
N GLU A 198 5.26 -14.23 -17.13
CA GLU A 198 6.16 -13.10 -17.38
C GLU A 198 7.36 -12.99 -16.39
N TRP A 199 7.29 -13.66 -15.23
CA TRP A 199 8.39 -13.79 -14.26
C TRP A 199 8.15 -14.94 -13.28
N PRO A 200 9.19 -15.52 -12.65
CA PRO A 200 9.01 -16.48 -11.56
C PRO A 200 8.35 -15.83 -10.34
N VAL A 201 7.42 -16.53 -9.70
CA VAL A 201 6.72 -16.10 -8.49
C VAL A 201 7.30 -16.85 -7.29
N LEU A 202 8.10 -16.16 -6.48
CA LEU A 202 8.83 -16.74 -5.37
C LEU A 202 7.92 -16.92 -4.14
N ILE A 203 7.45 -18.16 -3.89
CA ILE A 203 6.53 -18.51 -2.78
C ILE A 203 7.12 -19.62 -1.89
N PRO A 204 6.58 -19.87 -0.67
CA PRO A 204 6.97 -21.04 0.14
C PRO A 204 6.67 -22.36 -0.60
N LYS A 205 7.51 -23.38 -0.41
CA LYS A 205 7.35 -24.69 -1.08
C LYS A 205 6.00 -25.37 -0.81
N ASP A 206 5.49 -25.22 0.41
CA ASP A 206 4.23 -25.83 0.85
C ASP A 206 3.00 -24.94 0.57
N ALA A 207 3.17 -23.79 -0.08
CA ALA A 207 2.10 -22.86 -0.41
C ALA A 207 1.60 -23.05 -1.86
N ASN A 208 0.31 -22.76 -2.08
CA ASN A 208 -0.31 -22.82 -3.40
C ASN A 208 -1.12 -21.55 -3.67
N LEU A 209 -0.90 -20.91 -4.83
CA LEU A 209 -1.59 -19.68 -5.21
C LEU A 209 -3.13 -19.86 -5.29
N ASN A 210 -3.62 -21.02 -5.72
CA ASN A 210 -5.07 -21.25 -5.77
C ASN A 210 -5.70 -21.40 -4.37
N LEU A 211 -4.95 -21.90 -3.37
CA LEU A 211 -5.43 -21.91 -1.97
C LEU A 211 -5.50 -20.48 -1.39
N ILE A 212 -4.46 -19.68 -1.62
CA ILE A 212 -4.44 -18.24 -1.26
C ILE A 212 -5.61 -17.50 -1.92
N ARG A 213 -5.88 -17.80 -3.20
CA ARG A 213 -7.02 -17.26 -3.96
C ARG A 213 -8.36 -17.58 -3.32
N ILE A 214 -8.60 -18.84 -2.94
CA ILE A 214 -9.83 -19.27 -2.24
C ILE A 214 -9.99 -18.50 -0.92
N GLU A 215 -8.91 -18.33 -0.15
CA GLU A 215 -8.92 -17.54 1.09
C GLU A 215 -9.27 -16.06 0.84
N MET A 216 -8.67 -15.41 -0.17
CA MET A 216 -8.97 -14.01 -0.47
C MET A 216 -10.42 -13.82 -0.97
N LEU A 217 -10.98 -14.78 -1.71
CA LEU A 217 -12.38 -14.80 -2.14
C LEU A 217 -13.34 -14.98 -0.96
N ASN A 218 -13.02 -15.85 0.00
CA ASN A 218 -13.75 -15.99 1.26
C ASN A 218 -13.67 -14.74 2.14
N LEU A 219 -12.55 -13.99 2.08
CA LEU A 219 -12.42 -12.65 2.63
C LEU A 219 -13.07 -11.55 1.75
N GLY A 220 -13.93 -11.92 0.80
CA GLY A 220 -14.81 -11.04 0.04
C GLY A 220 -14.16 -10.23 -1.08
N ALA A 221 -12.89 -10.47 -1.43
CA ALA A 221 -12.17 -9.68 -2.41
C ALA A 221 -12.57 -10.00 -3.86
N GLU A 222 -12.56 -8.98 -4.74
CA GLU A 222 -12.58 -9.17 -6.21
C GLU A 222 -11.14 -9.16 -6.76
N TYR A 223 -10.27 -8.34 -6.15
CA TYR A 223 -8.87 -8.21 -6.50
C TYR A 223 -7.97 -8.41 -5.28
N ALA A 224 -6.82 -9.03 -5.47
CA ALA A 224 -5.72 -9.00 -4.53
C ALA A 224 -4.55 -8.16 -5.07
N TRP A 225 -3.68 -7.71 -4.17
CA TRP A 225 -2.33 -7.26 -4.54
C TRP A 225 -1.30 -8.00 -3.71
N LEU A 226 -0.34 -8.63 -4.37
CA LEU A 226 0.72 -9.44 -3.78
C LEU A 226 2.02 -9.04 -4.46
N ASP A 227 3.04 -8.64 -3.70
CA ASP A 227 4.28 -8.06 -4.24
C ASP A 227 4.97 -8.99 -5.26
N VAL A 228 5.20 -10.25 -4.90
CA VAL A 228 5.82 -11.27 -5.77
C VAL A 228 5.04 -11.59 -7.05
N LEU A 229 3.74 -11.30 -7.10
CA LEU A 229 2.84 -11.68 -8.18
C LEU A 229 2.39 -10.50 -9.05
N CYS A 230 2.28 -9.29 -8.49
CA CYS A 230 1.80 -8.09 -9.19
C CYS A 230 2.93 -7.14 -9.62
N LEU A 231 4.11 -7.21 -9.00
CA LEU A 231 5.32 -6.53 -9.46
C LEU A 231 6.19 -7.50 -10.27
N ARG A 232 6.79 -7.01 -11.36
CA ARG A 232 7.73 -7.79 -12.17
C ARG A 232 8.94 -8.19 -11.33
N GLN A 233 9.17 -9.48 -11.15
CA GLN A 233 10.29 -10.01 -10.36
C GLN A 233 11.57 -10.19 -11.18
N LYS A 234 12.72 -10.26 -10.50
CA LYS A 234 14.03 -10.55 -11.12
C LYS A 234 14.02 -11.94 -11.74
N GLY A 235 14.58 -12.08 -12.95
CA GLY A 235 14.71 -13.37 -13.65
C GLY A 235 13.61 -13.68 -14.68
N GLY A 236 12.71 -12.74 -14.95
CA GLY A 236 11.77 -12.83 -16.07
C GLY A 236 12.31 -12.21 -17.37
N PRO A 237 11.65 -12.41 -18.53
CA PRO A 237 11.86 -11.57 -19.70
C PRO A 237 11.64 -10.08 -19.39
N ARG A 238 12.38 -9.23 -20.11
CA ARG A 238 12.33 -7.76 -20.03
C ARG A 238 12.75 -7.17 -18.67
N GLU A 239 13.94 -7.58 -18.22
CA GLU A 239 14.65 -6.98 -17.07
C GLU A 239 14.88 -5.46 -17.21
N ASP A 240 14.99 -4.95 -18.43
CA ASP A 240 15.02 -3.52 -18.76
C ASP A 240 13.74 -2.82 -18.28
N VAL A 241 12.58 -3.36 -18.65
CA VAL A 241 11.26 -2.85 -18.22
C VAL A 241 11.10 -3.02 -16.71
N ARG A 242 11.61 -4.10 -16.11
CA ARG A 242 11.60 -4.27 -14.65
C ARG A 242 12.28 -3.12 -13.94
N VAL A 243 13.48 -2.72 -14.39
CA VAL A 243 14.24 -1.62 -13.80
C VAL A 243 13.50 -0.29 -13.92
N GLU A 244 12.86 -0.02 -15.07
CA GLU A 244 12.06 1.21 -15.26
C GLU A 244 10.75 1.21 -14.45
N GLU A 245 10.01 0.09 -14.40
CA GLU A 245 8.81 -0.05 -13.55
C GLU A 245 9.16 0.16 -12.07
N TRP A 246 10.26 -0.43 -11.59
CA TRP A 246 10.68 -0.37 -10.18
C TRP A 246 11.02 1.04 -9.70
N LYS A 247 11.49 1.95 -10.56
CA LYS A 247 11.77 3.36 -10.19
C LYS A 247 10.55 4.07 -9.61
N LEU A 248 9.35 3.68 -10.04
CA LEU A 248 8.07 4.28 -9.65
C LEU A 248 7.26 3.36 -8.73
N ASP A 249 7.16 2.08 -9.08
CA ASP A 249 6.24 1.15 -8.44
C ASP A 249 6.75 0.69 -7.06
N VAL A 250 8.05 0.41 -6.90
CA VAL A 250 8.62 -0.05 -5.60
C VAL A 250 8.53 1.05 -4.51
N PRO A 251 8.90 2.33 -4.78
CA PRO A 251 8.70 3.39 -3.80
C PRO A 251 7.24 3.69 -3.49
N THR A 252 6.29 3.34 -4.37
CA THR A 252 4.85 3.60 -4.18
C THR A 252 4.07 2.44 -3.55
N ILE A 253 4.69 1.29 -3.26
CA ILE A 253 4.04 0.11 -2.63
C ILE A 253 3.18 0.49 -1.42
N GLY A 254 3.68 1.36 -0.52
CA GLY A 254 2.93 1.78 0.67
C GLY A 254 1.58 2.43 0.39
N ARG A 255 1.35 2.98 -0.82
CA ARG A 255 0.04 3.51 -1.24
C ARG A 255 -1.00 2.39 -1.36
N VAL A 256 -0.60 1.18 -1.74
CA VAL A 256 -1.48 0.02 -1.95
C VAL A 256 -2.05 -0.47 -0.63
N TYR A 257 -1.26 -0.45 0.45
CA TYR A 257 -1.69 -0.87 1.79
C TYR A 257 -2.35 0.26 2.58
N ARG A 258 -2.03 1.52 2.30
CA ARG A 258 -2.50 2.68 3.08
C ARG A 258 -4.03 2.80 3.09
N MET A 259 -4.58 2.60 4.29
CA MET A 259 -6.03 2.59 4.62
C MET A 259 -6.83 1.39 4.09
N SER A 260 -6.19 0.38 3.50
CA SER A 260 -6.87 -0.78 2.88
C SER A 260 -7.08 -1.94 3.86
N SER A 261 -7.96 -2.88 3.49
CA SER A 261 -8.21 -4.11 4.25
C SER A 261 -7.14 -5.16 3.90
N VAL A 262 -6.08 -5.21 4.70
CA VAL A 262 -4.90 -6.06 4.43
C VAL A 262 -5.06 -7.45 5.05
N ALA A 263 -4.69 -8.49 4.29
CA ALA A 263 -4.51 -9.85 4.78
C ALA A 263 -3.04 -10.09 5.15
N CYS A 264 -2.74 -10.46 6.40
CA CYS A 264 -1.38 -10.62 6.91
C CYS A 264 -1.06 -12.10 7.22
N TYR A 265 -0.25 -12.75 6.38
CA TYR A 265 0.30 -14.08 6.65
C TYR A 265 1.56 -13.97 7.52
N LEU A 266 1.40 -14.11 8.84
CA LEU A 266 2.50 -13.87 9.79
C LEU A 266 3.56 -14.98 9.83
N SER A 267 3.21 -16.20 9.44
CA SER A 267 4.10 -17.38 9.44
C SER A 267 4.67 -17.73 8.05
N GLY A 268 4.25 -17.03 6.99
CA GLY A 268 4.67 -17.26 5.60
C GLY A 268 3.49 -17.25 4.63
N LEU A 269 3.69 -16.75 3.41
CA LEU A 269 2.62 -16.55 2.40
C LEU A 269 1.81 -17.83 2.14
N GLY A 270 0.51 -17.79 2.42
CA GLY A 270 -0.40 -18.94 2.22
C GLY A 270 -0.28 -20.05 3.26
N LEU A 271 0.69 -20.00 4.17
CA LEU A 271 0.89 -21.04 5.18
C LEU A 271 -0.06 -20.85 6.37
N PRO A 272 -0.39 -21.94 7.11
CA PRO A 272 -1.11 -21.85 8.37
C PRO A 272 -0.38 -20.98 9.39
N LEU A 273 -1.14 -20.22 10.18
CA LEU A 273 -0.64 -19.39 11.26
C LEU A 273 -0.17 -20.28 12.43
N THR A 274 1.15 -20.46 12.52
CA THR A 274 1.81 -21.17 13.62
C THR A 274 2.74 -20.23 14.40
N LEU A 275 2.94 -20.53 15.68
CA LEU A 275 3.77 -19.77 16.60
C LEU A 275 4.67 -20.73 17.40
N LYS A 276 5.97 -20.71 17.15
CA LYS A 276 7.01 -21.50 17.81
C LYS A 276 8.00 -20.59 18.54
N GLU A 277 8.77 -21.17 19.45
CA GLU A 277 9.77 -20.42 20.21
C GLU A 277 10.83 -19.80 19.27
N GLY A 278 11.10 -18.51 19.42
CA GLY A 278 11.97 -17.73 18.53
C GLY A 278 11.32 -17.16 17.26
N ASP A 279 10.10 -17.56 16.85
CA ASP A 279 9.45 -17.08 15.61
C ASP A 279 9.19 -15.55 15.62
N LEU A 280 9.04 -14.94 16.80
CA LEU A 280 8.81 -13.49 16.95
C LEU A 280 10.10 -12.66 16.83
N ASP A 281 11.23 -13.23 17.23
CA ASP A 281 12.52 -12.55 17.33
C ASP A 281 13.38 -12.77 16.06
N SER A 282 13.11 -13.85 15.32
CA SER A 282 13.72 -14.19 14.04
C SER A 282 13.66 -13.05 13.02
N ASP A 283 14.76 -12.83 12.30
CA ASP A 283 14.87 -11.87 11.18
C ASP A 283 13.93 -12.17 10.00
N ARG A 284 13.31 -13.36 9.99
CA ARG A 284 12.26 -13.77 9.05
C ARG A 284 10.85 -13.36 9.46
N SER A 285 10.65 -13.04 10.75
CA SER A 285 9.35 -12.73 11.34
C SER A 285 8.67 -11.56 10.64
N TRP A 286 7.34 -11.65 10.48
CA TRP A 286 6.54 -10.56 9.91
C TRP A 286 6.76 -9.22 10.64
N PHE A 287 6.91 -9.26 11.97
CA PHE A 287 7.16 -8.09 12.81
C PHE A 287 8.56 -7.49 12.61
N ARG A 288 9.51 -8.28 12.08
CA ARG A 288 10.93 -7.93 11.92
C ARG A 288 11.29 -7.47 10.50
N ARG A 289 10.54 -7.80 9.45
CA ARG A 289 10.78 -7.31 8.07
C ARG A 289 10.59 -5.78 7.97
N ALA A 290 11.52 -5.03 7.37
CA ALA A 290 11.44 -3.57 7.24
C ALA A 290 10.20 -3.11 6.48
N TRP A 291 9.97 -3.69 5.29
CA TRP A 291 8.86 -3.34 4.41
C TRP A 291 7.48 -3.50 5.07
N THR A 292 7.27 -4.47 5.98
CA THR A 292 5.94 -4.69 6.57
C THR A 292 5.48 -3.59 7.53
N LEU A 293 6.35 -2.64 7.92
CA LEU A 293 5.93 -1.37 8.57
C LEU A 293 5.10 -0.48 7.61
N GLN A 294 5.43 -0.58 6.32
CA GLN A 294 4.60 -0.33 5.14
C GLN A 294 3.13 -0.73 5.19
N GLU A 295 2.98 -2.00 5.56
CA GLU A 295 1.94 -2.89 5.03
C GLU A 295 0.79 -3.06 6.04
N LEU A 296 0.79 -2.25 7.11
CA LEU A 296 -0.08 -2.36 8.28
C LEU A 296 -1.59 -2.24 8.01
N GLY A 297 -2.00 -1.75 6.84
CA GLY A 297 -3.40 -1.54 6.50
C GLY A 297 -4.10 -0.46 7.32
N TRP A 298 -5.44 -0.47 7.30
CA TRP A 298 -6.25 0.18 8.34
C TRP A 298 -6.49 -0.83 9.48
N PRO A 299 -6.14 -0.54 10.75
CA PRO A 299 -6.23 -1.54 11.83
C PRO A 299 -7.58 -2.24 11.95
N ARG A 300 -8.69 -1.48 11.89
CA ARG A 300 -10.05 -2.04 11.99
C ARG A 300 -10.49 -2.90 10.80
N LEU A 301 -9.67 -3.02 9.76
CA LEU A 301 -9.92 -3.79 8.54
C LEU A 301 -8.78 -4.78 8.23
N ARG A 302 -7.79 -4.93 9.11
CA ARG A 302 -6.74 -5.94 8.94
C ARG A 302 -7.29 -7.31 9.33
N VAL A 303 -6.90 -8.33 8.57
CA VAL A 303 -7.20 -9.74 8.86
C VAL A 303 -5.87 -10.49 8.98
N ILE A 304 -5.74 -11.37 9.97
CA ILE A 304 -4.62 -12.32 10.03
C ILE A 304 -4.99 -13.52 9.16
N ALA A 305 -4.16 -13.81 8.17
CA ALA A 305 -4.40 -14.84 7.16
C ALA A 305 -3.66 -16.14 7.51
N GLY A 306 -4.17 -17.26 7.01
CA GLY A 306 -3.74 -18.60 7.42
C GLY A 306 -4.31 -19.04 8.77
N ASP A 307 -5.31 -18.35 9.34
CA ASP A 307 -5.82 -18.65 10.68
C ASP A 307 -6.49 -20.04 10.73
N THR A 308 -6.38 -20.72 11.88
CA THR A 308 -6.85 -22.10 12.06
C THR A 308 -7.60 -22.26 13.38
N PRO A 309 -8.55 -23.22 13.51
CA PRO A 309 -9.35 -23.37 14.73
C PRO A 309 -8.54 -23.66 16.00
N GLN A 310 -7.30 -24.14 15.84
CA GLN A 310 -6.33 -24.43 16.89
C GLN A 310 -5.16 -23.41 16.95
N GLY A 311 -5.25 -22.32 16.17
CA GLY A 311 -4.19 -21.32 16.00
C GLY A 311 -4.05 -20.32 17.16
N PRO A 312 -2.97 -19.53 17.18
CA PRO A 312 -2.65 -18.61 18.27
C PRO A 312 -3.67 -17.45 18.42
N MET A 313 -4.54 -17.23 17.42
CA MET A 313 -5.66 -16.28 17.52
C MET A 313 -6.79 -16.76 18.45
N HIS A 314 -6.89 -18.06 18.70
CA HIS A 314 -7.98 -18.67 19.47
C HIS A 314 -7.54 -19.23 20.83
N ALA A 315 -6.24 -19.41 21.06
CA ALA A 315 -5.67 -19.84 22.34
C ALA A 315 -5.99 -18.84 23.47
N ARG A 316 -6.90 -19.22 24.37
CA ARG A 316 -7.35 -18.43 25.53
C ARG A 316 -7.54 -19.31 26.77
N HIS A 317 -7.04 -18.88 27.92
CA HIS A 317 -7.38 -19.52 29.20
C HIS A 317 -8.74 -19.03 29.74
N LYS A 318 -9.35 -19.81 30.64
CA LYS A 318 -10.66 -19.51 31.26
C LYS A 318 -10.70 -18.22 32.07
N ASP A 319 -9.53 -17.73 32.51
CA ASP A 319 -9.38 -16.55 33.37
C ASP A 319 -8.90 -15.29 32.61
N GLY A 320 -8.95 -15.31 31.27
CA GLY A 320 -8.61 -14.16 30.42
C GLY A 320 -7.11 -13.87 30.26
N LYS A 321 -6.22 -14.73 30.78
CA LYS A 321 -4.78 -14.72 30.47
C LYS A 321 -4.47 -15.62 29.27
N HIS A 322 -3.36 -15.35 28.59
CA HIS A 322 -2.81 -16.24 27.57
C HIS A 322 -2.08 -17.42 28.21
N GLU A 323 -2.00 -18.53 27.47
CA GLU A 323 -1.46 -19.82 27.94
C GLU A 323 0.06 -19.81 28.11
N THR A 324 0.78 -18.97 27.36
CA THR A 324 2.25 -18.84 27.43
C THR A 324 2.70 -17.38 27.37
N GLU A 325 3.94 -17.13 27.79
CA GLU A 325 4.62 -15.84 27.58
C GLU A 325 4.73 -15.52 26.08
N LEU A 326 5.08 -16.52 25.25
CA LEU A 326 5.15 -16.39 23.79
C LEU A 326 3.82 -15.92 23.16
N LEU A 327 2.69 -16.49 23.59
CA LEU A 327 1.36 -16.02 23.18
C LEU A 327 1.06 -14.61 23.70
N THR A 328 1.47 -14.28 24.92
CA THR A 328 1.33 -12.92 25.47
C THR A 328 2.10 -11.91 24.61
N ARG A 329 3.37 -12.17 24.30
CA ARG A 329 4.21 -11.36 23.41
C ARG A 329 3.59 -11.21 22.02
N PHE A 330 3.03 -12.28 21.45
CA PHE A 330 2.34 -12.24 20.15
C PHE A 330 1.12 -11.32 20.16
N HIS A 331 0.22 -11.45 21.15
CA HIS A 331 -0.98 -10.59 21.26
C HIS A 331 -0.63 -9.14 21.61
N GLU A 332 0.45 -8.89 22.36
CA GLU A 332 0.98 -7.54 22.59
C GLU A 332 1.54 -6.90 21.31
N LEU A 333 2.29 -7.67 20.50
CA LEU A 333 2.78 -7.20 19.20
C LEU A 333 1.62 -6.84 18.26
N LEU A 334 0.58 -7.69 18.17
CA LEU A 334 -0.64 -7.37 17.40
C LEU A 334 -1.29 -6.07 17.90
N ARG A 335 -1.48 -5.92 19.22
CA ARG A 335 -2.06 -4.70 19.82
C ARG A 335 -1.22 -3.45 19.55
N PHE A 336 0.11 -3.55 19.46
CA PHE A 336 0.97 -2.44 19.04
C PHE A 336 0.70 -2.01 17.59
N LEU A 337 0.40 -2.95 16.68
CA LEU A 337 0.04 -2.64 15.28
C LEU A 337 -1.30 -1.87 15.16
N ASP A 338 -2.15 -1.89 16.19
CA ASP A 338 -3.47 -1.26 16.19
C ASP A 338 -3.46 0.13 16.84
N HIS A 339 -2.55 0.39 17.78
CA HIS A 339 -2.38 1.70 18.40
C HIS A 339 -1.63 2.72 17.51
N GLY A 340 -0.99 2.27 16.41
CA GLY A 340 -0.11 3.07 15.56
C GLY A 340 -0.74 4.20 14.72
N THR A 341 -1.95 4.67 15.04
CA THR A 341 -2.76 5.59 14.22
C THR A 341 -3.06 6.95 14.85
N LEU A 342 -2.35 7.38 15.91
CA LEU A 342 -2.60 8.68 16.55
C LEU A 342 -1.32 9.45 16.93
N ARG A 343 -1.18 10.64 16.34
CA ARG A 343 -0.42 11.83 16.82
C ARG A 343 1.09 11.73 17.06
N HIS A 344 1.70 10.54 17.14
CA HIS A 344 3.15 10.35 17.31
C HIS A 344 3.79 9.53 16.18
N GLU A 345 3.14 9.46 15.02
CA GLU A 345 3.47 8.53 13.94
C GLU A 345 4.91 8.62 13.42
N VAL A 346 5.55 9.79 13.49
CA VAL A 346 6.97 9.94 13.13
C VAL A 346 7.86 9.06 14.01
N PHE A 347 7.75 9.18 15.33
CA PHE A 347 8.60 8.42 16.24
C PHE A 347 8.17 6.95 16.38
N VAL A 348 6.87 6.65 16.29
CA VAL A 348 6.39 5.25 16.23
C VAL A 348 6.89 4.54 14.97
N ALA A 349 6.99 5.24 13.83
CA ALA A 349 7.56 4.68 12.60
C ALA A 349 9.09 4.51 12.71
N LEU A 350 9.81 5.48 13.30
CA LEU A 350 11.26 5.35 13.50
C LEU A 350 11.60 4.22 14.49
N GLU A 351 10.93 4.14 15.64
CA GLU A 351 11.06 3.00 16.58
C GLU A 351 10.73 1.67 15.90
N GLY A 352 9.62 1.65 15.16
CA GLY A 352 9.18 0.49 14.39
C GLY A 352 10.23 0.03 13.38
N MET A 353 10.99 0.95 12.78
CA MET A 353 12.02 0.65 11.78
C MET A 353 13.41 0.33 12.36
N GLN A 354 13.77 0.91 13.52
CA GLN A 354 14.99 0.53 14.25
C GLN A 354 15.03 -0.98 14.49
N LYS A 355 13.94 -1.54 15.01
CA LYS A 355 13.80 -2.95 15.44
C LYS A 355 13.64 -3.95 14.28
N ARG A 356 13.70 -3.48 13.03
CA ARG A 356 13.48 -4.28 11.81
C ARG A 356 14.77 -4.55 11.02
N VAL A 357 14.71 -5.48 10.08
CA VAL A 357 15.79 -5.92 9.20
C VAL A 357 15.38 -5.90 7.73
N SER A 358 16.35 -5.86 6.83
CA SER A 358 16.15 -5.57 5.40
C SER A 358 17.29 -6.16 4.56
N THR A 359 16.98 -6.72 3.39
CA THR A 359 18.02 -7.24 2.48
C THR A 359 18.90 -6.12 1.94
N ASN A 360 18.30 -5.00 1.51
CA ASN A 360 19.05 -3.77 1.24
C ASN A 360 18.84 -2.77 2.40
N PRO A 361 19.89 -2.22 3.02
CA PRO A 361 19.74 -1.21 4.07
C PRO A 361 18.87 -0.01 3.68
N VAL A 362 18.88 0.39 2.40
CA VAL A 362 18.08 1.51 1.86
C VAL A 362 16.57 1.28 2.03
N ASP A 363 16.12 0.02 2.08
CA ASP A 363 14.72 -0.36 2.30
C ASP A 363 14.18 0.19 3.63
N LYS A 364 15.02 0.33 4.66
CA LYS A 364 14.62 0.94 5.93
C LYS A 364 14.23 2.41 5.78
N VAL A 365 14.85 3.13 4.84
CA VAL A 365 14.47 4.52 4.54
C VAL A 365 13.25 4.53 3.63
N ALA A 366 13.21 3.67 2.61
CA ALA A 366 12.10 3.61 1.66
C ALA A 366 10.77 3.23 2.33
N GLY A 367 10.77 2.23 3.21
CA GLY A 367 9.60 1.78 3.98
C GLY A 367 9.06 2.79 5.01
N LEU A 368 9.75 3.92 5.24
CA LEU A 368 9.25 5.04 6.03
C LEU A 368 8.44 6.06 5.21
N ALA A 369 8.55 6.06 3.88
CA ALA A 369 8.07 7.15 3.03
C ALA A 369 6.57 7.49 3.21
N PHE A 370 5.72 6.46 3.29
CA PHE A 370 4.28 6.61 3.56
C PHE A 370 3.93 6.79 5.04
N ARG A 371 4.76 6.28 5.97
CA ARG A 371 4.53 6.44 7.41
C ARG A 371 4.86 7.85 7.92
N LEU A 372 5.74 8.58 7.21
CA LEU A 372 6.16 9.93 7.56
C LEU A 372 5.41 11.06 6.79
N PHE A 373 4.36 10.68 6.04
CA PHE A 373 3.45 11.58 5.30
C PHE A 373 4.13 12.52 4.30
N SER A 374 5.09 12.00 3.53
CA SER A 374 5.74 12.71 2.42
C SER A 374 4.74 12.94 1.27
N ASP A 375 4.64 14.17 0.75
CA ASP A 375 3.84 14.45 -0.46
C ASP A 375 4.61 14.13 -1.75
N VAL A 376 5.93 14.05 -1.66
CA VAL A 376 6.84 13.63 -2.72
C VAL A 376 7.69 12.48 -2.15
N ILE A 377 8.01 11.47 -2.95
CA ILE A 377 8.90 10.36 -2.53
C ILE A 377 10.19 10.45 -3.35
N PRO A 378 11.39 10.43 -2.73
CA PRO A 378 12.65 10.41 -3.49
C PRO A 378 12.79 9.10 -4.26
N ALA A 379 13.41 9.13 -5.45
CA ALA A 379 13.66 7.92 -6.21
C ALA A 379 14.53 6.92 -5.41
N TYR A 380 14.19 5.64 -5.52
CA TYR A 380 14.91 4.54 -4.88
C TYR A 380 16.05 4.06 -5.79
N TYR A 381 17.24 3.94 -5.21
CA TYR A 381 18.41 3.36 -5.85
C TYR A 381 19.02 2.34 -4.89
N GLU A 382 19.18 1.08 -5.33
CA GLU A 382 19.75 0.01 -4.50
C GLU A 382 21.18 0.35 -3.98
N THR A 383 21.88 1.28 -4.63
CA THR A 383 23.29 1.64 -4.37
C THR A 383 23.51 2.95 -3.61
N GLN A 384 22.45 3.68 -3.23
CA GLN A 384 22.62 4.96 -2.52
C GLN A 384 22.99 4.78 -1.04
N SER A 385 23.77 5.71 -0.46
CA SER A 385 24.07 5.65 0.97
C SER A 385 22.84 6.01 1.81
N LEU A 386 22.70 5.35 2.97
CA LEU A 386 21.60 5.53 3.92
C LEU A 386 21.32 7.00 4.26
N GLU A 387 22.36 7.78 4.54
CA GLU A 387 22.23 9.19 4.88
C GLU A 387 21.77 10.06 3.69
N LYS A 388 22.13 9.71 2.44
CA LYS A 388 21.62 10.40 1.25
C LYS A 388 20.13 10.10 1.06
N ALA A 389 19.72 8.85 1.19
CA ALA A 389 18.31 8.46 1.15
C ALA A 389 17.50 9.18 2.25
N TRP A 390 18.03 9.19 3.48
CA TRP A 390 17.39 9.83 4.64
C TRP A 390 17.27 11.35 4.48
N THR A 391 18.33 12.01 3.99
CA THR A 391 18.31 13.44 3.64
C THR A 391 17.25 13.73 2.58
N ALA A 392 17.18 12.93 1.51
CA ALA A 392 16.24 13.12 0.43
C ALA A 392 14.78 12.95 0.90
N LEU A 393 14.53 11.96 1.76
CA LEU A 393 13.21 11.73 2.36
C LEU A 393 12.80 12.88 3.32
N LEU A 394 13.70 13.37 4.17
CA LEU A 394 13.40 14.51 5.04
C LEU A 394 13.07 15.79 4.27
N ASN A 395 13.76 16.03 3.16
CA ASN A 395 13.47 17.16 2.30
C ASN A 395 12.09 17.05 1.61
N SER A 396 11.56 15.84 1.44
CA SER A 396 10.23 15.58 0.85
C SER A 396 9.09 15.35 1.86
N MET A 397 9.40 15.25 3.15
CA MET A 397 8.42 15.23 4.24
C MET A 397 7.67 16.56 4.40
N LYS A 398 6.43 16.48 4.88
CA LYS A 398 5.66 17.66 5.32
C LYS A 398 6.39 18.48 6.37
N ALA A 399 6.20 19.80 6.34
CA ALA A 399 6.72 20.72 7.35
C ALA A 399 6.34 20.33 8.79
N GLY A 400 5.14 19.75 8.98
CA GLY A 400 4.74 19.17 10.27
C GLY A 400 5.61 18.00 10.73
N SER A 401 5.86 17.01 9.85
CA SER A 401 6.74 15.88 10.15
C SER A 401 8.19 16.32 10.41
N ARG A 402 8.70 17.29 9.62
CA ARG A 402 10.01 17.93 9.87
C ARG A 402 10.06 18.65 11.22
N GLY A 403 9.01 19.40 11.57
CA GLY A 403 8.90 20.14 12.82
C GLY A 403 8.89 19.25 14.07
N VAL A 404 8.29 18.05 13.97
CA VAL A 404 8.35 17.05 15.05
C VAL A 404 9.80 16.62 15.31
N LEU A 405 10.58 16.34 14.28
CA LEU A 405 12.00 15.98 14.43
C LEU A 405 12.83 17.15 14.95
N PHE A 406 12.68 18.34 14.36
CA PHE A 406 13.41 19.55 14.79
C PHE A 406 13.21 19.88 16.28
N LEU A 407 12.00 19.72 16.81
CA LEU A 407 11.69 20.10 18.19
C LEU A 407 12.01 19.01 19.21
N TRP A 408 12.04 17.73 18.81
CA TRP A 408 12.11 16.59 19.74
C TRP A 408 13.41 15.77 19.60
N CYS A 409 14.26 16.06 18.63
CA CYS A 409 15.65 15.60 18.57
C CYS A 409 16.56 16.73 19.09
N PRO A 410 16.94 16.77 20.38
CA PRO A 410 17.73 17.86 20.95
C PRO A 410 19.19 17.85 20.48
N GLU A 411 19.71 16.70 20.09
CA GLU A 411 21.08 16.53 19.61
C GLU A 411 21.26 17.05 18.18
N PRO A 412 22.26 17.91 17.91
CA PRO A 412 22.47 18.48 16.59
C PRO A 412 22.95 17.42 15.58
N GLY A 413 22.53 17.57 14.32
CA GLY A 413 22.88 16.63 13.25
C GLY A 413 24.38 16.44 13.05
N ASN A 414 24.88 15.20 13.07
CA ASN A 414 26.29 14.91 12.80
C ASN A 414 26.59 14.89 11.28
N ALA A 415 25.61 14.54 10.44
CA ALA A 415 25.75 14.45 8.98
C ALA A 415 25.28 15.71 8.21
N GLY A 416 25.99 16.83 8.41
CA GLY A 416 25.74 18.08 7.67
C GLY A 416 24.72 19.01 8.34
N ALA A 417 23.43 18.85 8.02
CA ALA A 417 22.39 19.78 8.47
C ALA A 417 22.11 19.63 9.98
N LYS A 418 22.30 20.72 10.75
CA LYS A 418 22.27 20.67 12.23
C LYS A 418 20.87 20.59 12.85
N TRP A 419 19.82 21.01 12.14
CA TRP A 419 18.45 21.03 12.66
C TRP A 419 17.78 19.65 12.76
N ARG A 420 18.40 18.61 12.22
CA ARG A 420 17.85 17.25 12.12
C ARG A 420 18.86 16.19 12.60
N PRO A 421 18.41 15.02 13.08
CA PRO A 421 19.31 13.89 13.23
C PRO A 421 19.75 13.35 11.86
N SER A 422 20.93 12.74 11.82
CA SER A 422 21.31 11.81 10.76
C SER A 422 20.59 10.46 10.91
N TRP A 423 20.70 9.62 9.88
CA TRP A 423 20.21 8.24 9.94
C TRP A 423 20.92 7.44 11.03
N ASP A 424 22.23 7.62 11.17
CA ASP A 424 23.06 7.00 12.20
C ASP A 424 22.58 7.38 13.61
N GLN A 425 22.36 8.68 13.86
CA GLN A 425 21.82 9.15 15.14
C GLN A 425 20.43 8.56 15.42
N ILE A 426 19.55 8.45 14.41
CA ILE A 426 18.24 7.80 14.54
C ILE A 426 18.35 6.32 14.93
N VAL A 427 19.30 5.59 14.37
CA VAL A 427 19.45 4.15 14.64
C VAL A 427 20.15 3.88 15.99
N THR A 428 21.02 4.78 16.45
CA THR A 428 21.90 4.54 17.62
C THR A 428 21.55 5.33 18.89
N ILE A 429 21.08 6.57 18.78
CA ILE A 429 20.98 7.51 19.94
C ILE A 429 19.57 7.54 20.57
N PHE A 430 18.52 7.15 19.84
CA PHE A 430 17.13 7.33 20.29
C PHE A 430 16.43 6.01 20.71
N PRO A 431 16.63 5.52 21.96
CA PRO A 431 15.65 4.63 22.57
C PRO A 431 14.40 5.46 22.89
N PHE A 432 13.26 5.13 22.27
CA PHE A 432 12.00 5.87 22.41
C PHE A 432 11.29 5.59 23.76
N SER A 433 11.97 5.90 24.85
CA SER A 433 11.40 5.78 26.20
C SER A 433 10.19 6.70 26.38
N LEU A 434 9.07 6.12 26.78
CA LEU A 434 7.83 6.82 27.15
C LEU A 434 8.04 7.90 28.24
N SER A 435 9.14 7.84 29.01
CA SER A 435 9.47 8.89 30.00
C SER A 435 9.60 10.29 29.39
N TYR A 436 10.13 10.42 28.16
CA TYR A 436 10.23 11.72 27.47
C TYR A 436 8.87 12.30 27.07
N LEU A 437 7.84 11.47 26.90
CA LEU A 437 6.52 11.92 26.41
C LEU A 437 5.69 12.64 27.48
N SER A 438 5.98 12.40 28.77
CA SER A 438 5.35 13.16 29.88
C SER A 438 5.67 14.66 29.81
N SER A 439 6.90 15.01 29.41
CA SER A 439 7.37 16.39 29.26
C SER A 439 6.82 17.06 27.98
N ALA A 440 6.46 16.26 26.97
CA ALA A 440 6.06 16.75 25.65
C ALA A 440 4.66 17.41 25.61
N TYR A 441 3.82 17.17 26.62
CA TYR A 441 2.43 17.67 26.67
C TYR A 441 2.35 19.21 26.64
N LEU A 442 3.37 19.92 27.13
CA LEU A 442 3.43 21.38 27.10
C LEU A 442 3.65 21.95 25.68
N ILE A 443 4.49 21.27 24.87
CA ILE A 443 5.07 21.85 23.64
C ILE A 443 4.09 21.81 22.46
N ILE A 444 3.28 20.75 22.35
CA ILE A 444 2.37 20.54 21.20
C ILE A 444 1.33 21.68 21.06
N SER A 445 0.99 22.36 22.16
CA SER A 445 0.01 23.45 22.19
C SER A 445 0.31 24.64 21.27
N TYR A 446 1.58 24.83 20.86
CA TYR A 446 2.03 25.98 20.06
C TYR A 446 1.99 25.79 18.53
N LEU A 447 1.94 24.55 18.02
CA LEU A 447 2.31 24.24 16.62
C LEU A 447 1.26 24.54 15.53
N ARG A 448 0.23 25.35 15.80
CA ARG A 448 -0.93 25.49 14.89
C ARG A 448 -0.87 26.63 13.87
N ARG A 449 0.23 27.38 13.77
CA ARG A 449 0.51 28.39 12.73
C ARG A 449 2.00 28.40 12.36
N SER A 450 2.30 28.85 11.14
CA SER A 450 3.64 28.78 10.54
C SER A 450 4.67 29.71 11.20
N SER A 451 5.61 29.13 11.96
CA SER A 451 6.95 29.66 12.35
C SER A 451 7.07 30.90 13.29
N LEU A 452 8.22 31.00 14.02
CA LEU A 452 8.80 32.03 14.97
C LEU A 452 8.75 31.62 16.49
N ILE A 453 9.71 31.64 17.47
CA ILE A 453 11.02 32.23 17.99
C ILE A 453 11.00 33.71 18.34
N TYR A 454 11.29 33.92 19.61
CA TYR A 454 12.54 34.49 20.10
C TYR A 454 12.77 33.90 21.50
N ARG A 455 13.97 34.02 22.09
CA ARG A 455 14.20 33.61 23.49
C ARG A 455 14.32 34.87 24.35
N ILE A 456 13.26 35.20 25.09
CA ILE A 456 13.28 36.33 26.02
C ILE A 456 13.89 35.86 27.36
N PRO A 457 15.00 36.46 27.81
CA PRO A 457 15.74 35.97 28.98
C PRO A 457 15.17 36.52 30.30
N ASP A 458 14.14 35.85 30.86
CA ASP A 458 13.77 36.02 32.28
C ASP A 458 13.00 34.80 32.86
N ARG A 459 12.08 34.16 32.10
CA ARG A 459 11.07 33.23 32.69
C ARG A 459 10.99 31.83 32.09
N GLY A 460 12.13 31.19 31.85
CA GLY A 460 12.24 29.73 31.71
C GLY A 460 11.46 29.04 30.57
N ARG A 461 10.97 29.79 29.57
CA ARG A 461 10.24 29.24 28.39
C ARG A 461 10.95 29.59 27.08
N VAL A 462 10.68 28.80 26.03
CA VAL A 462 11.26 28.92 24.68
C VAL A 462 10.13 28.90 23.63
N ILE A 463 10.32 29.57 22.48
CA ILE A 463 9.33 29.79 21.38
C ILE A 463 10.04 29.48 20.01
N ALA A 464 9.35 29.04 18.91
CA ALA A 464 9.81 28.31 17.66
C ALA A 464 10.01 28.90 16.19
N TYR A 465 11.06 29.66 15.82
CA TYR A 465 11.55 30.01 14.43
C TYR A 465 12.33 28.77 14.00
N VAL A 466 12.51 28.67 12.69
CA VAL A 466 13.83 28.79 12.06
C VAL A 466 13.66 29.73 10.85
N ILE A 467 14.65 30.55 10.48
CA ILE A 467 14.78 31.03 9.09
C ILE A 467 15.88 30.18 8.46
N ASP A 468 15.47 29.15 7.72
CA ASP A 468 16.33 28.28 6.93
C ASP A 468 15.65 28.15 5.56
N THR A 469 16.39 28.53 4.51
CA THR A 469 15.89 28.53 3.13
C THR A 469 15.52 27.12 2.62
N THR A 470 16.00 26.06 3.27
CA THR A 470 15.62 24.66 2.96
C THR A 470 14.28 24.25 3.57
N LEU A 471 13.82 24.92 4.64
CA LEU A 471 12.51 24.66 5.24
C LEU A 471 11.37 25.40 4.51
N THR A 472 11.70 26.48 3.78
CA THR A 472 10.75 27.46 3.22
C THR A 472 10.56 27.36 1.69
N ASN A 473 10.63 26.14 1.12
CA ASN A 473 10.45 25.88 -0.32
C ASN A 473 9.02 26.10 -0.85
N ASP A 474 8.15 26.77 -0.10
CA ASP A 474 6.75 27.03 -0.46
C ASP A 474 6.59 28.53 -0.81
N TYR A 475 6.44 28.84 -2.10
CA TYR A 475 6.48 30.21 -2.61
C TYR A 475 5.18 30.98 -2.34
N ARG A 476 5.17 31.88 -1.33
CA ARG A 476 4.55 33.23 -1.42
C ARG A 476 4.95 34.15 -0.25
N THR A 477 5.11 35.43 -0.57
CA THR A 477 5.29 36.58 0.36
C THR A 477 6.42 36.49 1.39
N PHE A 478 7.60 36.98 1.02
CA PHE A 478 8.52 37.62 1.98
C PHE A 478 8.05 39.05 2.27
N THR A 479 8.25 39.49 3.52
CA THR A 479 8.41 40.92 3.86
C THR A 479 9.65 41.05 4.72
N THR A 480 10.55 41.98 4.39
CA THR A 480 11.87 42.10 5.03
C THR A 480 11.77 42.64 6.47
N ALA A 481 12.36 41.94 7.43
CA ALA A 481 12.77 42.56 8.68
C ALA A 481 13.96 43.50 8.40
N ARG A 482 13.83 44.78 8.78
CA ARG A 482 14.94 45.74 8.83
C ARG A 482 15.29 46.01 10.29
N ASP A 483 16.59 46.05 10.59
CA ASP A 483 17.09 46.61 11.84
C ASP A 483 16.66 48.08 11.97
N ILE A 484 16.08 48.44 13.10
CA ILE A 484 16.08 49.81 13.62
C ILE A 484 16.49 49.71 15.10
N ARG A 485 17.68 50.23 15.41
CA ARG A 485 18.14 50.39 16.79
C ARG A 485 17.35 51.51 17.46
N SER A 486 17.07 51.39 18.76
CA SER A 486 16.60 52.51 19.57
C SER A 486 17.59 53.68 19.48
N PRO A 487 17.07 54.92 19.50
CA PRO A 487 17.39 55.76 20.64
C PRO A 487 16.20 56.54 21.22
N SER A 488 16.11 56.52 22.55
CA SER A 488 15.71 57.60 23.47
C SER A 488 14.50 58.53 23.25
N THR A 489 13.91 58.88 24.40
CA THR A 489 13.24 60.15 24.79
C THR A 489 11.76 60.40 24.48
N THR A 490 11.05 60.77 25.56
CA THR A 490 9.84 61.62 25.67
C THR A 490 8.54 61.24 24.92
N SER A 491 7.58 60.82 25.74
CA SER A 491 6.18 61.31 25.79
C SER A 491 5.66 62.25 24.69
N ILE A 492 4.46 61.94 24.20
CA ILE A 492 3.34 62.88 24.05
C ILE A 492 2.03 62.12 24.35
N THR A 493 1.05 62.81 24.93
CA THR A 493 -0.28 62.27 25.26
C THR A 493 -1.25 62.32 24.09
N SER A 494 -2.44 61.74 24.29
CA SER A 494 -3.64 61.92 23.46
C SER A 494 -3.87 63.37 23.00
N ASP A 495 -4.44 63.55 21.79
CA ASP A 495 -5.83 64.00 21.71
C ASP A 495 -6.54 63.75 20.34
N GLU A 496 -7.87 63.93 20.39
CA GLU A 496 -8.88 64.28 19.36
C GLU A 496 -9.26 63.41 18.13
N ARG A 497 -10.49 62.87 18.23
CA ARG A 497 -11.67 63.02 17.33
C ARG A 497 -11.63 62.54 15.84
N PHE A 498 -12.47 61.51 15.62
CA PHE A 498 -13.47 61.36 14.52
C PHE A 498 -13.94 62.65 13.81
N PRO A 499 -14.25 62.61 12.49
CA PRO A 499 -15.61 62.16 12.08
C PRO A 499 -15.73 61.29 10.80
N CYS A 500 -16.99 60.91 10.57
CA CYS A 500 -17.61 60.06 9.54
C CYS A 500 -17.15 60.23 8.07
N GLY A 501 -17.37 59.17 7.28
CA GLY A 501 -17.30 59.19 5.81
C GLY A 501 -18.66 59.39 5.10
N ASN A 502 -18.74 58.93 3.83
CA ASN A 502 -19.79 59.15 2.82
C ASN A 502 -19.85 60.59 2.25
N HIS A 503 -20.07 60.83 0.95
CA HIS A 503 -20.28 59.98 -0.24
C HIS A 503 -19.59 60.61 -1.48
N GLY A 504 -19.38 59.87 -2.58
CA GLY A 504 -18.97 60.49 -3.85
C GLY A 504 -18.50 59.59 -5.00
N HIS A 505 -19.36 58.67 -5.47
CA HIS A 505 -19.18 57.76 -6.63
C HIS A 505 -18.10 56.66 -6.55
#